data_AF-A0A679K6X1-F1
#
_entry.id   AF-A0A679K6X1-F1
#
_cell.length_a   1.000
_cell.length_b   1.000
_cell.length_c   1.000
_cell.angle_alpha   90.00
_cell.angle_beta   90.00
_cell.angle_gamma   90.00
#
_symmetry.space_group_name_H-M   'P 1'
#
loop_
_entity.id
_entity.type
_entity.pdbx_description
1 polymer ?
#
loop_
_entity_poly.entity_id
_entity_poly.type
_entity_poly.pdbx_seq_one_letter_code
_entity_poly.pdbx_strand_id
1 'polypeptide(L)'
;MLRALLKISEPRRSPLPHTRISDEPDEGNALFEALICEFHWTALQIGGIAACMNAALALGRTWTLRSCSNLVPVEPPIINVALRAWQEIGISGELAASISKIYFDLLDAKKLAMPLIDRAGAFTGSGVSLAKLEQITALWRKLAEDCKIAVRRLEPETRWRFNGVYTGNALILGKFLQESQSGSYSCVNQFGEAAIPVLPQRRKTPRYVLLQPCKISDKGGSSIAFARDISKSGIGLDCERDLALKERVLIELRNGQKMKGTVVWSRNKRVSVQFDEPLTDGDPLIAR
;
A
#
# COMPACT_ATOMS: atom_id res chain seq x y z
N MET A 1 22.90 -30.97 -56.83
CA MET A 1 22.13 -31.81 -55.90
C MET A 1 22.85 -31.84 -54.55
N LEU A 2 22.07 -31.68 -53.46
CA LEU A 2 22.32 -31.93 -52.02
C LEU A 2 23.74 -32.32 -51.56
N ARG A 3 24.44 -31.67 -50.60
CA ARG A 3 24.10 -31.16 -49.25
C ARG A 3 23.74 -32.26 -48.23
N ALA A 4 24.73 -32.78 -47.50
CA ALA A 4 24.66 -33.41 -46.16
C ALA A 4 26.13 -33.69 -45.71
N LEU A 5 26.65 -33.52 -44.49
CA LEU A 5 26.12 -33.63 -43.12
C LEU A 5 26.95 -32.79 -42.12
N LEU A 6 26.23 -32.20 -41.16
CA LEU A 6 26.53 -32.04 -39.72
C LEU A 6 27.79 -31.25 -39.28
N LYS A 7 27.61 -29.94 -39.07
CA LYS A 7 28.29 -29.21 -37.98
C LYS A 7 27.27 -28.98 -36.86
N ILE A 8 27.47 -29.64 -35.72
CA ILE A 8 26.80 -29.30 -34.47
C ILE A 8 27.49 -28.04 -33.95
N SER A 9 26.85 -26.89 -34.12
CA SER A 9 27.27 -25.63 -33.51
C SER A 9 26.65 -25.52 -32.12
N GLU A 10 27.50 -25.44 -31.10
CA GLU A 10 27.10 -25.12 -29.72
C GLU A 10 26.24 -23.84 -29.68
N PRO A 11 25.21 -23.78 -28.83
CA PRO A 11 24.42 -22.57 -28.68
C PRO A 11 25.30 -21.47 -28.07
N ARG A 12 25.54 -20.40 -28.83
CA ARG A 12 26.09 -19.14 -28.33
C ARG A 12 25.27 -18.71 -27.12
N ARG A 13 25.85 -18.81 -25.92
CA ARG A 13 25.30 -18.15 -24.74
C ARG A 13 25.26 -16.65 -25.05
N SER A 14 24.05 -16.13 -25.18
CA SER A 14 23.80 -14.69 -25.14
C SER A 14 24.37 -14.14 -23.84
N PRO A 15 25.09 -13.00 -23.86
CA PRO A 15 25.47 -12.34 -22.62
C PRO A 15 24.16 -11.92 -21.93
N LEU A 16 23.96 -12.43 -20.70
CA LEU A 16 22.92 -11.96 -19.81
C LEU A 16 23.02 -10.43 -19.70
N PRO A 17 21.92 -9.67 -19.75
CA PRO A 17 21.99 -8.24 -19.51
C PRO A 17 22.54 -8.02 -18.11
N HIS A 18 23.61 -7.23 -18.05
CA HIS A 18 24.33 -6.82 -16.86
C HIS A 18 23.40 -6.54 -15.68
N THR A 19 23.72 -7.15 -14.54
CA THR A 19 23.34 -6.69 -13.21
C THR A 19 23.64 -5.20 -13.08
N ARG A 20 22.62 -4.35 -13.19
CA ARG A 20 22.69 -2.98 -12.66
C ARG A 20 22.46 -3.07 -11.16
N ILE A 21 23.54 -3.28 -10.41
CA ILE A 21 23.60 -2.78 -9.05
C ILE A 21 24.25 -1.41 -9.19
N SER A 22 23.44 -0.37 -9.38
CA SER A 22 23.90 1.02 -9.30
C SER A 22 23.98 1.41 -7.82
N ASP A 23 25.12 1.96 -7.41
CA ASP A 23 25.41 2.42 -6.04
C ASP A 23 24.75 3.77 -5.68
N GLU A 24 23.74 4.23 -6.44
CA GLU A 24 22.90 5.38 -6.07
C GLU A 24 21.67 4.91 -5.29
N PRO A 25 21.33 5.52 -4.15
CA PRO A 25 20.06 5.24 -3.49
C PRO A 25 18.90 5.82 -4.32
N ASP A 26 18.30 4.93 -5.08
CA ASP A 26 17.26 5.06 -6.10
C ASP A 26 15.99 5.83 -5.62
N GLU A 27 15.95 7.17 -5.81
CA GLU A 27 14.75 8.02 -5.65
C GLU A 27 13.51 7.38 -6.31
N GLY A 28 13.73 6.74 -7.47
CA GLY A 28 12.72 5.99 -8.21
C GLY A 28 12.12 4.84 -7.40
N ASN A 29 12.89 4.13 -6.58
CA ASN A 29 12.37 3.07 -5.71
C ASN A 29 11.58 3.61 -4.52
N ALA A 30 11.96 4.74 -3.94
CA ALA A 30 11.18 5.34 -2.85
C ALA A 30 9.82 5.84 -3.35
N LEU A 31 9.80 6.51 -4.49
CA LEU A 31 8.57 6.96 -5.14
C LEU A 31 7.71 5.78 -5.62
N PHE A 32 8.33 4.73 -6.14
CA PHE A 32 7.66 3.47 -6.47
C PHE A 32 7.05 2.80 -5.22
N GLU A 33 7.78 2.71 -4.10
CA GLU A 33 7.28 2.13 -2.86
C GLU A 33 6.05 2.90 -2.35
N ALA A 34 6.10 4.23 -2.40
CA ALA A 34 4.99 5.09 -2.01
C ALA A 34 3.76 4.89 -2.91
N LEU A 35 3.95 4.81 -4.23
CA LEU A 35 2.91 4.46 -5.19
C LEU A 35 2.25 3.13 -4.83
N ILE A 36 3.06 2.09 -4.56
CA ILE A 36 2.58 0.75 -4.22
C ILE A 36 1.80 0.74 -2.91
N CYS A 37 2.30 1.41 -1.88
CA CYS A 37 1.63 1.47 -0.58
C CYS A 37 0.25 2.13 -0.69
N GLU A 38 0.17 3.27 -1.37
CA GLU A 38 -1.09 3.98 -1.57
C GLU A 38 -2.03 3.21 -2.50
N PHE A 39 -1.53 2.67 -3.61
CA PHE A 39 -2.36 1.91 -4.54
C PHE A 39 -2.92 0.63 -3.92
N HIS A 40 -2.11 -0.14 -3.18
CA HIS A 40 -2.58 -1.33 -2.47
C HIS A 40 -3.65 -1.00 -1.41
N TRP A 41 -3.50 0.13 -0.71
CA TRP A 41 -4.51 0.59 0.24
C TRP A 41 -5.82 0.99 -0.48
N THR A 42 -5.74 1.77 -1.56
CA THR A 42 -6.90 2.13 -2.37
C THR A 42 -7.59 0.90 -2.96
N ALA A 43 -6.83 -0.09 -3.45
CA ALA A 43 -7.38 -1.34 -3.97
C ALA A 43 -8.13 -2.13 -2.88
N LEU A 44 -7.58 -2.21 -1.66
CA LEU A 44 -8.25 -2.83 -0.52
C LEU A 44 -9.59 -2.14 -0.20
N GLN A 45 -9.59 -0.80 -0.19
CA GLN A 45 -10.79 0.01 0.03
C GLN A 45 -11.85 -0.22 -1.06
N ILE A 46 -11.44 -0.25 -2.33
CA ILE A 46 -12.32 -0.53 -3.47
C ILE A 46 -12.97 -1.91 -3.34
N GLY A 47 -12.19 -2.95 -3.01
CA GLY A 47 -12.73 -4.29 -2.77
C GLY A 47 -13.74 -4.30 -1.61
N GLY A 48 -13.45 -3.61 -0.52
CA GLY A 48 -14.36 -3.48 0.61
C GLY A 48 -15.69 -2.80 0.25
N ILE A 49 -15.64 -1.69 -0.50
CA ILE A 49 -16.86 -1.00 -0.95
C ILE A 49 -17.65 -1.88 -1.93
N ALA A 50 -16.98 -2.54 -2.88
CA ALA A 50 -17.63 -3.47 -3.81
C ALA A 50 -18.36 -4.60 -3.06
N ALA A 51 -17.72 -5.19 -2.04
CA ALA A 51 -18.35 -6.21 -1.20
C ALA A 51 -19.56 -5.67 -0.40
N CYS A 52 -19.50 -4.44 0.09
CA CYS A 52 -20.65 -3.84 0.75
C CYS A 52 -21.81 -3.53 -0.20
N MET A 53 -21.51 -3.09 -1.42
CA MET A 53 -22.51 -2.91 -2.49
C MET A 53 -23.15 -4.26 -2.86
N ASN A 54 -22.34 -5.33 -2.94
CA ASN A 54 -22.83 -6.69 -3.13
C ASN A 54 -23.78 -7.12 -2.01
N ALA A 55 -23.44 -6.86 -0.74
CA ALA A 55 -24.31 -7.15 0.40
C ALA A 55 -25.62 -6.36 0.32
N ALA A 56 -25.56 -5.07 -0.02
CA ALA A 56 -26.74 -4.21 -0.15
C ALA A 56 -27.70 -4.74 -1.22
N LEU A 57 -27.19 -5.17 -2.37
CA LEU A 57 -27.99 -5.82 -3.42
C LEU A 57 -28.55 -7.17 -2.97
N ALA A 58 -27.70 -8.06 -2.45
CA ALA A 58 -28.11 -9.42 -2.11
C ALA A 58 -29.16 -9.46 -0.98
N LEU A 59 -29.07 -8.53 -0.02
CA LEU A 59 -29.96 -8.45 1.13
C LEU A 59 -31.15 -7.50 0.91
N GLY A 60 -31.17 -6.73 -0.18
CA GLY A 60 -32.17 -5.68 -0.42
C GLY A 60 -32.17 -4.58 0.65
N ARG A 61 -31.02 -4.34 1.29
CA ARG A 61 -30.88 -3.49 2.48
C ARG A 61 -29.78 -2.46 2.26
N THR A 62 -30.15 -1.22 1.97
CA THR A 62 -29.18 -0.13 1.72
C THR A 62 -28.42 0.32 2.98
N TRP A 63 -28.94 0.06 4.18
CA TRP A 63 -28.28 0.44 5.43
C TRP A 63 -26.96 -0.33 5.69
N THR A 64 -26.71 -1.44 4.99
CA THR A 64 -25.41 -2.12 5.02
C THR A 64 -24.28 -1.23 4.50
N LEU A 65 -24.62 -0.19 3.74
CA LEU A 65 -23.65 0.78 3.22
C LEU A 65 -23.13 1.77 4.27
N ARG A 66 -23.75 1.84 5.46
CA ARG A 66 -23.36 2.80 6.51
C ARG A 66 -21.90 2.63 6.95
N SER A 67 -21.44 1.38 7.02
CA SER A 67 -20.10 1.04 7.52
C SER A 67 -19.01 1.28 6.48
N CYS A 68 -19.39 1.48 5.21
CA CYS A 68 -18.47 1.74 4.11
C CYS A 68 -17.93 3.16 4.10
N SER A 69 -18.54 4.07 4.86
CA SER A 69 -18.08 5.46 5.00
C SER A 69 -16.60 5.53 5.39
N ASN A 70 -16.15 4.66 6.30
CA ASN A 70 -14.75 4.56 6.73
C ASN A 70 -13.81 3.96 5.66
N LEU A 71 -14.37 3.37 4.59
CA LEU A 71 -13.61 2.77 3.50
C LEU A 71 -13.45 3.71 2.31
N VAL A 72 -14.16 4.84 2.26
CA VAL A 72 -14.09 5.76 1.12
C VAL A 72 -12.65 6.24 0.89
N PRO A 73 -12.03 5.95 -0.28
CA PRO A 73 -10.67 6.37 -0.54
C PRO A 73 -10.53 7.90 -0.60
N VAL A 74 -9.49 8.41 0.06
CA VAL A 74 -9.01 9.78 -0.12
C VAL A 74 -7.97 9.76 -1.24
N GLU A 75 -8.04 10.72 -2.17
CA GLU A 75 -7.08 10.81 -3.26
C GLU A 75 -5.69 11.18 -2.72
N PRO A 76 -4.68 10.31 -2.89
CA PRO A 76 -3.33 10.59 -2.42
C PRO A 76 -2.60 11.45 -3.47
N PRO A 77 -2.06 12.63 -3.12
CA PRO A 77 -1.30 13.47 -4.06
C PRO A 77 -0.10 12.74 -4.69
N ILE A 78 0.50 11.81 -3.94
CA ILE A 78 1.66 11.03 -4.35
C ILE A 78 1.40 10.14 -5.57
N ILE A 79 0.15 9.71 -5.81
CA ILE A 79 -0.22 8.93 -6.98
C ILE A 79 0.04 9.73 -8.26
N ASN A 80 -0.40 10.99 -8.30
CA ASN A 80 -0.24 11.84 -9.48
C ASN A 80 1.24 12.14 -9.75
N VAL A 81 2.03 12.33 -8.70
CA VAL A 81 3.49 12.56 -8.82
C VAL A 81 4.17 11.30 -9.38
N ALA A 82 3.92 10.14 -8.77
CA ALA A 82 4.53 8.88 -9.19
C ALA A 82 4.14 8.47 -10.63
N LEU A 83 2.87 8.65 -11.02
CA LEU A 83 2.42 8.29 -12.37
C LEU A 83 2.93 9.24 -13.45
N ARG A 84 3.28 10.50 -13.11
CA ARG A 84 3.97 11.42 -14.03
C ARG A 84 5.44 11.02 -14.20
N ALA A 85 6.08 10.58 -13.12
CA ALA A 85 7.46 10.08 -13.09
C ALA A 85 7.56 8.58 -13.46
N TRP A 86 6.64 8.04 -14.26
CA TRP A 86 6.51 6.60 -14.51
C TRP A 86 7.79 5.95 -15.09
N GLN A 87 8.55 6.72 -15.87
CA GLN A 87 9.84 6.30 -16.45
C GLN A 87 10.93 6.16 -15.39
N GLU A 88 10.99 7.12 -14.46
CA GLU A 88 11.96 7.17 -13.36
C GLU A 88 11.70 6.08 -12.34
N ILE A 89 10.44 5.80 -12.04
CA ILE A 89 10.05 4.65 -11.19
C ILE A 89 10.05 3.32 -11.95
N GLY A 90 10.41 3.30 -13.24
CA GLY A 90 10.60 2.09 -14.03
C GLY A 90 9.35 1.22 -14.25
N ILE A 91 8.16 1.81 -14.31
CA ILE A 91 6.94 1.08 -14.74
C ILE A 91 6.67 1.33 -16.23
N SER A 92 5.81 0.54 -16.88
CA SER A 92 5.45 0.82 -18.27
C SER A 92 4.41 1.96 -18.36
N GLY A 93 4.46 2.74 -19.45
CA GLY A 93 3.46 3.80 -19.69
C GLY A 93 2.02 3.27 -19.79
N GLU A 94 1.85 2.03 -20.29
CA GLU A 94 0.55 1.35 -20.31
C GLU A 94 0.03 1.04 -18.90
N LEU A 95 0.90 0.58 -17.99
CA LEU A 95 0.55 0.33 -16.59
C LEU A 95 0.24 1.65 -15.87
N ALA A 96 1.05 2.69 -16.09
CA ALA A 96 0.80 4.02 -15.53
C ALA A 96 -0.54 4.61 -16.00
N ALA A 97 -0.87 4.46 -17.28
CA ALA A 97 -2.16 4.86 -17.84
C ALA A 97 -3.32 4.05 -17.25
N SER A 98 -3.15 2.74 -17.07
CA SER A 98 -4.14 1.87 -16.43
C SER A 98 -4.44 2.31 -14.98
N ILE A 99 -3.41 2.64 -14.20
CA ILE A 99 -3.58 3.11 -12.81
C ILE A 99 -4.24 4.50 -12.80
N SER A 100 -3.82 5.41 -13.68
CA SER A 100 -4.45 6.73 -13.84
C SER A 100 -5.95 6.60 -14.13
N LYS A 101 -6.33 5.70 -15.04
CA LYS A 101 -7.72 5.42 -15.37
C LYS A 101 -8.51 4.91 -14.17
N ILE A 102 -7.94 4.02 -13.36
CA ILE A 102 -8.59 3.53 -12.13
C ILE A 102 -8.93 4.70 -11.18
N TYR A 103 -8.01 5.63 -10.97
CA TYR A 103 -8.27 6.79 -10.10
C TYR A 103 -9.30 7.76 -10.70
N PHE A 104 -9.32 7.93 -12.02
CA PHE A 104 -10.35 8.68 -12.72
C PHE A 104 -11.74 8.03 -12.56
N ASP A 105 -11.85 6.73 -12.82
CA ASP A 105 -13.11 5.99 -12.68
C ASP A 105 -13.58 5.93 -11.20
N LEU A 106 -12.63 5.88 -10.26
CA LEU A 106 -12.90 5.94 -8.82
C LEU A 106 -13.56 7.26 -8.42
N LEU A 107 -13.11 8.38 -8.97
CA LEU A 107 -13.74 9.68 -8.73
C LEU A 107 -15.21 9.69 -9.12
N ASP A 108 -15.53 9.14 -10.29
CA ASP A 108 -16.91 9.09 -10.78
C ASP A 108 -17.76 8.08 -10.01
N ALA A 109 -17.20 6.91 -9.66
CA ALA A 109 -17.86 5.93 -8.80
C ALA A 109 -18.17 6.50 -7.40
N LYS A 110 -17.25 7.30 -6.83
CA LYS A 110 -17.45 8.00 -5.55
C LYS A 110 -18.60 9.00 -5.65
N LYS A 111 -18.67 9.82 -6.70
CA LYS A 111 -19.77 10.79 -6.89
C LYS A 111 -21.14 10.11 -6.89
N LEU A 112 -21.24 8.92 -7.47
CA LEU A 112 -22.48 8.15 -7.53
C LEU A 112 -22.81 7.43 -6.21
N ALA A 113 -21.79 6.93 -5.51
CA ALA A 113 -21.96 6.15 -4.29
C ALA A 113 -22.16 7.01 -3.03
N MET A 114 -21.54 8.19 -2.93
CA MET A 114 -21.56 8.99 -1.71
C MET A 114 -22.98 9.34 -1.24
N PRO A 115 -23.90 9.78 -2.12
CA PRO A 115 -25.29 10.05 -1.71
C PRO A 115 -26.01 8.82 -1.15
N LEU A 116 -25.60 7.60 -1.55
CA LEU A 116 -26.14 6.35 -1.00
C LEU A 116 -25.56 6.06 0.39
N ILE A 117 -24.24 6.21 0.53
CA ILE A 117 -23.52 5.95 1.77
C ILE A 117 -23.97 6.92 2.87
N ASP A 118 -24.11 8.21 2.54
CA ASP A 118 -24.54 9.25 3.49
C ASP A 118 -25.97 9.00 3.99
N ARG A 119 -26.85 8.52 3.10
CA ARG A 119 -28.26 8.24 3.43
C ARG A 119 -28.46 6.88 4.11
N ALA A 120 -27.51 5.96 4.00
CA ALA A 120 -27.60 4.62 4.58
C ALA A 120 -27.67 4.63 6.12
N GLY A 121 -27.27 5.73 6.77
CA GLY A 121 -27.42 5.93 8.22
C GLY A 121 -28.78 6.45 8.66
N ALA A 122 -29.61 6.95 7.75
CA ALA A 122 -30.95 7.45 8.08
C ALA A 122 -31.96 6.29 8.04
N PHE A 123 -32.65 6.02 9.15
CA PHE A 123 -33.74 5.03 9.23
C PHE A 123 -34.95 5.36 8.34
N THR A 124 -34.90 6.47 7.60
CA THR A 124 -35.95 6.93 6.69
C THR A 124 -35.68 6.43 5.28
N GLY A 125 -36.44 5.41 4.87
CA GLY A 125 -36.39 4.84 3.53
C GLY A 125 -36.84 5.83 2.46
N SER A 126 -35.90 6.56 1.86
CA SER A 126 -36.05 6.98 0.46
C SER A 126 -35.37 5.90 -0.40
N GLY A 127 -36.18 4.96 -0.90
CA GLY A 127 -35.73 3.80 -1.67
C GLY A 127 -34.93 4.23 -2.90
N VAL A 128 -33.64 3.93 -2.89
CA VAL A 128 -32.81 3.99 -4.09
C VAL A 128 -33.37 2.93 -5.03
N SER A 129 -33.64 3.28 -6.29
CA SER A 129 -34.15 2.29 -7.24
C SER A 129 -33.16 1.14 -7.37
N LEU A 130 -33.66 -0.10 -7.41
CA LEU A 130 -32.84 -1.30 -7.53
C LEU A 130 -31.88 -1.19 -8.73
N ALA A 131 -32.39 -0.72 -9.87
CA ALA A 131 -31.59 -0.49 -11.08
C ALA A 131 -30.40 0.46 -10.85
N LYS A 132 -30.59 1.53 -10.06
CA LYS A 132 -29.49 2.46 -9.74
C LYS A 132 -28.46 1.82 -8.82
N LEU A 133 -28.90 1.02 -7.84
CA LEU A 133 -28.00 0.28 -6.96
C LEU A 133 -27.21 -0.78 -7.74
N GLU A 134 -27.84 -1.49 -8.68
CA GLU A 134 -27.21 -2.44 -9.59
C GLU A 134 -26.15 -1.77 -10.46
N GLN A 135 -26.48 -0.62 -11.06
CA GLN A 135 -25.55 0.16 -11.87
C GLN A 135 -24.31 0.57 -11.07
N ILE A 136 -24.52 1.13 -9.87
CA ILE A 136 -23.41 1.58 -9.01
C ILE A 136 -22.57 0.39 -8.57
N THR A 137 -23.21 -0.72 -8.20
CA THR A 137 -22.49 -1.95 -7.81
C THR A 137 -21.66 -2.50 -8.96
N ALA A 138 -22.17 -2.48 -10.20
CA ALA A 138 -21.43 -2.90 -11.38
C ALA A 138 -20.16 -2.06 -11.59
N LEU A 139 -20.23 -0.73 -11.37
CA LEU A 139 -19.06 0.14 -11.43
C LEU A 139 -18.00 -0.24 -10.38
N TRP A 140 -18.40 -0.49 -9.13
CA TRP A 140 -17.46 -0.90 -8.07
C TRP A 140 -16.86 -2.29 -8.31
N ARG A 141 -17.63 -3.24 -8.86
CA ARG A 141 -17.10 -4.54 -9.30
C ARG A 141 -16.08 -4.39 -10.42
N LYS A 142 -16.34 -3.48 -11.37
CA LYS A 142 -15.40 -3.19 -12.46
C LYS A 142 -14.11 -2.55 -11.96
N LEU A 143 -14.20 -1.60 -11.03
CA LEU A 143 -13.03 -1.04 -10.35
C LEU A 143 -12.23 -2.12 -9.61
N ALA A 144 -12.89 -3.04 -8.91
CA ALA A 144 -12.22 -4.14 -8.23
C ALA A 144 -11.47 -5.06 -9.22
N GLU A 145 -12.06 -5.33 -10.39
CA GLU A 145 -11.39 -6.07 -11.47
C GLU A 145 -10.15 -5.32 -12.00
N ASP A 146 -10.29 -4.03 -12.31
CA ASP A 146 -9.20 -3.23 -12.86
C ASP A 146 -8.05 -3.10 -11.84
N CYS A 147 -8.37 -2.91 -10.55
CA CYS A 147 -7.40 -2.97 -9.46
C CYS A 147 -6.68 -4.32 -9.39
N LYS A 148 -7.41 -5.44 -9.51
CA LYS A 148 -6.83 -6.79 -9.48
C LYS A 148 -5.79 -6.97 -10.59
N ILE A 149 -6.12 -6.51 -11.79
CA ILE A 149 -5.23 -6.56 -12.95
C ILE A 149 -3.98 -5.72 -12.70
N ALA A 150 -4.14 -4.49 -12.23
CA ALA A 150 -3.03 -3.58 -11.94
C ALA A 150 -2.12 -4.11 -10.80
N VAL A 151 -2.69 -4.62 -9.70
CA VAL A 151 -1.92 -5.28 -8.62
C VAL A 151 -1.09 -6.43 -9.16
N ARG A 152 -1.67 -7.29 -10.01
CA ARG A 152 -0.96 -8.41 -10.64
C ARG A 152 0.18 -7.94 -11.55
N ARG A 153 0.02 -6.81 -12.24
CA ARG A 153 1.05 -6.22 -13.11
C ARG A 153 2.18 -5.53 -12.34
N LEU A 154 1.88 -4.96 -11.19
CA LEU A 154 2.87 -4.33 -10.30
C LEU A 154 3.68 -5.35 -9.52
N GLU A 155 3.10 -6.53 -9.24
CA GLU A 155 3.71 -7.54 -8.37
C GLU A 155 5.14 -7.95 -8.80
N PRO A 156 5.44 -8.24 -10.09
CA PRO A 156 6.80 -8.53 -10.52
C PRO A 156 7.79 -7.41 -10.19
N GLU A 157 7.44 -6.15 -10.46
CA GLU A 157 8.26 -4.98 -10.15
C GLU A 157 8.52 -4.86 -8.64
N THR A 158 7.49 -5.08 -7.81
CA THR A 158 7.65 -5.05 -6.36
C THR A 158 8.53 -6.18 -5.82
N ARG A 159 8.42 -7.38 -6.39
CA ARG A 159 9.20 -8.55 -5.95
C ARG A 159 10.69 -8.34 -6.18
N TRP A 160 11.06 -7.73 -7.30
CA TRP A 160 12.47 -7.49 -7.64
C TRP A 160 13.11 -6.37 -6.84
N ARG A 161 12.31 -5.37 -6.42
CA ARG A 161 12.81 -4.15 -5.77
C ARG A 161 12.75 -4.20 -4.25
N PHE A 162 11.77 -4.92 -3.69
CA PHE A 162 11.47 -4.90 -2.26
C PHE A 162 11.44 -6.30 -1.65
N ASN A 163 11.30 -6.35 -0.32
CA ASN A 163 11.13 -7.61 0.39
C ASN A 163 9.79 -8.30 0.01
N GLY A 164 9.70 -9.60 0.29
CA GLY A 164 8.53 -10.43 -0.05
C GLY A 164 7.21 -10.05 0.63
N VAL A 165 7.19 -9.04 1.52
CA VAL A 165 5.96 -8.57 2.19
C VAL A 165 4.99 -7.95 1.16
N TYR A 166 5.51 -7.28 0.13
CA TYR A 166 4.70 -6.71 -0.96
C TYR A 166 4.04 -7.77 -1.86
N THR A 167 4.76 -8.87 -2.14
CA THR A 167 4.16 -10.05 -2.78
C THR A 167 3.01 -10.61 -1.94
N GLY A 168 3.15 -10.62 -0.60
CA GLY A 168 2.07 -10.98 0.31
C GLY A 168 0.82 -10.10 0.15
N ASN A 169 0.99 -8.77 0.02
CA ASN A 169 -0.13 -7.87 -0.29
C ASN A 169 -0.80 -8.25 -1.61
N ALA A 170 -0.04 -8.47 -2.67
CA ALA A 170 -0.58 -8.75 -4.00
C ALA A 170 -1.40 -10.05 -4.02
N LEU A 171 -0.99 -11.10 -3.30
CA LEU A 171 -1.74 -12.35 -3.19
C LEU A 171 -3.09 -12.15 -2.48
N ILE A 172 -3.09 -11.45 -1.34
CA ILE A 172 -4.30 -11.18 -0.57
C ILE A 172 -5.26 -10.29 -1.35
N LEU A 173 -4.75 -9.20 -1.94
CA LEU A 173 -5.54 -8.31 -2.79
C LEU A 173 -6.10 -9.05 -4.01
N GLY A 174 -5.29 -9.87 -4.68
CA GLY A 174 -5.72 -10.63 -5.85
C GLY A 174 -6.93 -11.51 -5.55
N LYS A 175 -6.89 -12.26 -4.44
CA LYS A 175 -8.02 -13.08 -3.98
C LYS A 175 -9.23 -12.22 -3.59
N PHE A 176 -9.03 -11.21 -2.75
CA PHE A 176 -10.12 -10.40 -2.22
C PHE A 176 -10.85 -9.60 -3.30
N LEU A 177 -10.10 -9.03 -4.25
CA LEU A 177 -10.66 -8.30 -5.38
C LEU A 177 -11.39 -9.26 -6.34
N GLN A 178 -10.87 -10.48 -6.56
CA GLN A 178 -11.55 -11.51 -7.33
C GLN A 178 -12.90 -11.88 -6.72
N GLU A 179 -12.97 -12.09 -5.41
CA GLU A 179 -14.22 -12.39 -4.71
C GLU A 179 -15.20 -11.22 -4.85
N SER A 180 -14.73 -9.99 -4.61
CA SER A 180 -15.55 -8.78 -4.64
C SER A 180 -16.12 -8.50 -6.04
N GLN A 181 -15.32 -8.63 -7.11
CA GLN A 181 -15.80 -8.46 -8.49
C GLN A 181 -16.83 -9.53 -8.87
N SER A 182 -16.73 -10.74 -8.31
CA SER A 182 -17.62 -11.87 -8.57
C SER A 182 -18.94 -11.78 -7.80
N GLY A 183 -19.16 -10.71 -7.04
CA GLY A 183 -20.39 -10.52 -6.28
C GLY A 183 -20.34 -11.05 -4.85
N SER A 184 -19.19 -11.56 -4.38
CA SER A 184 -19.04 -11.98 -2.99
C SER A 184 -19.15 -10.78 -2.04
N TYR A 185 -19.75 -11.04 -0.88
CA TYR A 185 -19.81 -10.12 0.25
C TYR A 185 -19.44 -10.82 1.56
N SER A 186 -18.63 -11.88 1.49
CA SER A 186 -18.19 -12.68 2.65
C SER A 186 -17.50 -11.87 3.75
N CYS A 187 -16.89 -10.73 3.39
CA CYS A 187 -16.28 -9.82 4.36
C CYS A 187 -17.29 -8.89 5.05
N VAL A 188 -18.58 -8.97 4.73
CA VAL A 188 -19.63 -8.13 5.30
C VAL A 188 -20.57 -9.01 6.13
N ASN A 189 -20.72 -8.69 7.41
CA ASN A 189 -21.61 -9.45 8.28
C ASN A 189 -23.10 -9.04 8.11
N GLN A 190 -23.99 -9.74 8.79
CA GLN A 190 -25.44 -9.45 8.78
C GLN A 190 -25.80 -8.05 9.31
N PHE A 191 -24.89 -7.40 10.04
CA PHE A 191 -25.02 -6.04 10.57
C PHE A 191 -24.43 -4.97 9.64
N GLY A 192 -24.04 -5.36 8.42
CA GLY A 192 -23.44 -4.47 7.44
C GLY A 192 -22.03 -4.00 7.81
N GLU A 193 -21.35 -4.66 8.75
CA GLU A 193 -19.98 -4.32 9.15
C GLU A 193 -19.00 -5.05 8.25
N ALA A 194 -18.01 -4.32 7.73
CA ALA A 194 -17.01 -4.86 6.82
C ALA A 194 -15.71 -5.23 7.56
N ALA A 195 -15.36 -6.51 7.54
CA ALA A 195 -14.09 -7.04 8.00
C ALA A 195 -13.16 -7.30 6.80
N ILE A 196 -12.58 -6.23 6.25
CA ILE A 196 -11.62 -6.33 5.13
C ILE A 196 -10.34 -7.07 5.54
N PRO A 197 -9.67 -7.78 4.60
CA PRO A 197 -8.48 -8.54 4.93
C PRO A 197 -7.32 -7.63 5.34
N VAL A 198 -6.44 -8.16 6.20
CA VAL A 198 -5.25 -7.44 6.67
C VAL A 198 -4.10 -7.66 5.70
N LEU A 199 -3.53 -6.57 5.20
CA LEU A 199 -2.34 -6.60 4.36
C LEU A 199 -1.06 -6.78 5.20
N PRO A 200 -0.08 -7.61 4.76
CA PRO A 200 1.22 -7.75 5.41
C PRO A 200 2.01 -6.43 5.51
N GLN A 201 2.04 -5.63 4.44
CA GLN A 201 2.57 -4.27 4.45
C GLN A 201 1.41 -3.27 4.57
N ARG A 202 1.44 -2.45 5.62
CA ARG A 202 0.41 -1.48 5.99
C ARG A 202 0.91 -0.04 6.07
N ARG A 203 2.22 0.17 5.91
CA ARG A 203 2.81 1.50 6.00
C ARG A 203 2.41 2.31 4.78
N LYS A 204 2.15 3.60 5.00
CA LYS A 204 1.90 4.60 3.95
C LYS A 204 3.15 5.39 3.56
N THR A 205 4.14 5.40 4.45
CA THR A 205 5.39 6.14 4.28
C THR A 205 6.53 5.16 4.08
N PRO A 206 7.39 5.37 3.06
CA PRO A 206 8.58 4.56 2.86
C PRO A 206 9.50 4.63 4.08
N ARG A 207 10.28 3.56 4.27
CA ARG A 207 11.31 3.48 5.30
C ARG A 207 12.65 3.23 4.63
N TYR A 208 13.55 4.18 4.82
CA TYR A 208 14.90 4.15 4.29
C TYR A 208 15.80 3.36 5.23
N VAL A 209 16.63 2.52 4.65
CA VAL A 209 17.63 1.74 5.37
C VAL A 209 18.67 2.70 5.96
N LEU A 210 18.87 2.64 7.28
CA LEU A 210 19.76 3.54 8.03
C LEU A 210 20.99 2.82 8.61
N LEU A 211 20.83 1.58 9.09
CA LEU A 211 21.88 0.64 9.54
C LEU A 211 23.08 1.27 10.26
N GLN A 212 22.84 1.97 11.37
CA GLN A 212 23.89 2.56 12.18
C GLN A 212 23.66 2.40 13.68
N PRO A 213 24.71 2.34 14.52
CA PRO A 213 24.57 2.48 15.96
C PRO A 213 24.00 3.87 16.31
N CYS A 214 23.13 3.90 17.31
CA CYS A 214 22.59 5.13 17.88
C CYS A 214 22.51 5.01 19.40
N LYS A 215 22.36 6.15 20.09
CA LYS A 215 22.07 6.18 21.53
C LYS A 215 20.58 6.44 21.72
N ILE A 216 19.92 5.64 22.55
CA ILE A 216 18.54 5.87 22.98
C ILE A 216 18.53 6.18 24.47
N SER A 217 17.75 7.19 24.86
CA SER A 217 17.65 7.65 26.25
C SER A 217 16.19 7.82 26.65
N ASP A 218 15.85 7.43 27.87
CA ASP A 218 14.55 7.68 28.51
C ASP A 218 14.77 8.25 29.92
N LYS A 219 13.75 8.21 30.78
CA LYS A 219 13.87 8.61 32.19
C LYS A 219 14.78 7.69 33.02
N GLY A 220 14.93 6.43 32.62
CA GLY A 220 15.74 5.43 33.29
C GLY A 220 17.22 5.42 32.86
N GLY A 221 17.61 6.27 31.90
CA GLY A 221 18.99 6.44 31.46
C GLY A 221 19.18 6.19 29.96
N SER A 222 20.43 5.99 29.55
CA SER A 222 20.80 5.82 28.15
C SER A 222 21.39 4.44 27.85
N SER A 223 21.09 3.91 26.67
CA SER A 223 21.68 2.67 26.15
C SER A 223 22.05 2.82 24.67
N ILE A 224 22.95 1.96 24.19
CA ILE A 224 23.20 1.80 22.76
C ILE A 224 22.06 0.98 22.14
N ALA A 225 21.65 1.39 20.95
CA ALA A 225 20.72 0.69 20.09
C ALA A 225 21.27 0.68 18.65
N PHE A 226 20.66 -0.10 17.78
CA PHE A 226 21.00 -0.14 16.37
C PHE A 226 19.82 0.35 15.54
N ALA A 227 19.99 1.48 14.86
CA ALA A 227 18.99 2.04 13.97
C ALA A 227 18.95 1.25 12.65
N ARG A 228 17.81 0.64 12.38
CA ARG A 228 17.58 -0.25 11.23
C ARG A 228 17.13 0.52 10.02
N ASP A 229 16.06 1.28 10.22
CA ASP A 229 15.35 2.03 9.19
C ASP A 229 14.76 3.32 9.78
N ILE A 230 14.51 4.29 8.90
CA ILE A 230 13.92 5.57 9.26
C ILE A 230 12.90 5.99 8.21
N SER A 231 11.87 6.69 8.64
CA SER A 231 10.84 7.32 7.80
C SER A 231 10.65 8.75 8.25
N LYS A 232 9.88 9.53 7.48
CA LYS A 232 9.49 10.89 7.84
C LYS A 232 8.94 11.01 9.26
N SER A 233 8.22 10.00 9.75
CA SER A 233 7.49 10.07 11.03
C SER A 233 8.04 9.16 12.12
N GLY A 234 9.12 8.41 11.89
CA GLY A 234 9.67 7.54 12.92
C GLY A 234 10.83 6.66 12.48
N ILE A 235 11.40 5.94 13.44
CA ILE A 235 12.60 5.12 13.30
C ILE A 235 12.37 3.70 13.86
N GLY A 236 12.93 2.70 13.19
CA GLY A 236 13.02 1.32 13.66
C GLY A 236 14.38 1.04 14.30
N LEU A 237 14.37 0.45 15.49
CA LEU A 237 15.57 0.19 16.29
C LEU A 237 15.60 -1.26 16.77
N ASP A 238 16.79 -1.85 16.80
CA ASP A 238 17.08 -3.01 17.65
C ASP A 238 17.67 -2.47 18.98
N CYS A 239 17.05 -2.81 20.11
CA CYS A 239 17.41 -2.32 21.45
C CYS A 239 17.30 -3.44 22.48
N GLU A 240 18.39 -3.70 23.20
CA GLU A 240 18.43 -4.73 24.25
C GLU A 240 17.58 -4.38 25.47
N ARG A 241 17.37 -3.08 25.73
CA ARG A 241 16.52 -2.62 26.82
C ARG A 241 15.04 -2.74 26.43
N ASP A 242 14.24 -3.27 27.34
CA ASP A 242 12.80 -3.34 27.16
C ASP A 242 12.18 -1.96 27.41
N LEU A 243 11.80 -1.29 26.33
CA LEU A 243 11.10 0.00 26.38
C LEU A 243 9.59 -0.22 26.34
N ALA A 244 8.87 0.47 27.22
CA ALA A 244 7.43 0.33 27.34
C ALA A 244 6.69 1.07 26.20
N LEU A 245 5.53 0.55 25.80
CA LEU A 245 4.65 1.28 24.89
C LEU A 245 4.27 2.63 25.49
N LYS A 246 4.21 3.67 24.65
CA LYS A 246 3.97 5.08 25.01
C LYS A 246 5.09 5.76 25.81
N GLU A 247 6.22 5.09 26.01
CA GLU A 247 7.38 5.70 26.65
C GLU A 247 8.01 6.80 25.77
N ARG A 248 8.43 7.89 26.41
CA ARG A 248 9.07 9.04 25.75
C ARG A 248 10.57 8.82 25.72
N VAL A 249 11.16 8.92 24.53
CA VAL A 249 12.58 8.65 24.31
C VAL A 249 13.25 9.75 23.49
N LEU A 250 14.55 9.89 23.69
CA LEU A 250 15.45 10.70 22.88
C LEU A 250 16.42 9.76 22.15
N ILE A 251 16.44 9.85 20.83
CA ILE A 251 17.38 9.13 19.98
C ILE A 251 18.45 10.10 19.50
N GLU A 252 19.71 9.70 19.60
CA GLU A 252 20.87 10.43 19.09
C GLU A 252 21.61 9.55 18.10
N LEU A 253 21.64 9.97 16.82
CA LEU A 253 22.33 9.28 15.74
C LEU A 253 23.83 9.60 15.75
N ARG A 254 24.62 8.86 14.95
CA ARG A 254 26.08 9.02 14.89
C ARG A 254 26.52 10.41 14.42
N ASN A 255 25.70 11.09 13.60
CA ASN A 255 25.92 12.46 13.15
C ASN A 255 25.59 13.53 14.21
N GLY A 256 25.19 13.12 15.42
CA GLY A 256 24.78 14.02 16.51
C GLY A 256 23.34 14.53 16.41
N GLN A 257 22.59 14.16 15.36
CA GLN A 257 21.19 14.52 15.20
C GLN A 257 20.35 13.86 16.29
N LYS A 258 19.51 14.67 16.94
CA LYS A 258 18.68 14.27 18.07
C LYS A 258 17.20 14.32 17.70
N MET A 259 16.49 13.22 17.95
CA MET A 259 15.08 13.07 17.65
C MET A 259 14.33 12.66 18.91
N LYS A 260 13.31 13.45 19.28
CA LYS A 260 12.38 13.09 20.35
C LYS A 260 11.24 12.28 19.78
N GLY A 261 10.78 11.28 20.52
CA GLY A 261 9.68 10.46 20.08
C GLY A 261 9.05 9.62 21.17
N THR A 262 8.06 8.85 20.74
CA THR A 262 7.27 7.95 21.58
C THR A 262 7.34 6.54 21.05
N VAL A 263 7.55 5.56 21.93
CA VAL A 263 7.52 4.14 21.58
C VAL A 263 6.09 3.74 21.18
N VAL A 264 5.89 3.38 19.91
CA VAL A 264 4.59 2.97 19.35
C VAL A 264 4.48 1.47 19.15
N TRP A 265 5.60 0.76 19.19
CA TRP A 265 5.64 -0.69 19.09
C TRP A 265 6.94 -1.22 19.71
N SER A 266 6.84 -2.32 20.44
CA SER A 266 7.98 -3.00 21.04
C SER A 266 7.72 -4.52 21.05
N ARG A 267 8.61 -5.31 20.44
CA ARG A 267 8.55 -6.78 20.45
C ARG A 267 9.90 -7.37 20.07
N ASN A 268 10.31 -8.45 20.73
CA ASN A 268 11.53 -9.21 20.40
C ASN A 268 12.78 -8.31 20.26
N LYS A 269 13.02 -7.43 21.25
CA LYS A 269 14.12 -6.45 21.23
C LYS A 269 14.11 -5.47 20.05
N ARG A 270 13.01 -5.41 19.31
CA ARG A 270 12.78 -4.39 18.30
C ARG A 270 11.82 -3.36 18.83
N VAL A 271 12.14 -2.10 18.59
CA VAL A 271 11.35 -0.95 19.01
C VAL A 271 11.11 -0.07 17.80
N SER A 272 9.88 0.42 17.65
CA SER A 272 9.59 1.52 16.74
C SER A 272 9.21 2.75 17.54
N VAL A 273 9.85 3.86 17.20
CA VAL A 273 9.61 5.16 17.81
C VAL A 273 8.99 6.07 16.76
N GLN A 274 7.85 6.66 17.09
CA GLN A 274 7.25 7.73 16.32
C GLN A 274 7.84 9.06 16.79
N PHE A 275 8.30 9.89 15.86
CA PHE A 275 8.81 11.21 16.19
C PHE A 275 7.69 12.14 16.64
N ASP A 276 8.03 13.02 17.57
CA ASP A 276 7.13 14.10 18.01
C ASP A 276 6.88 15.10 16.87
N GLU A 277 7.95 15.39 16.15
CA GLU A 277 7.96 16.25 14.97
C GLU A 277 8.45 15.41 13.79
N PRO A 278 7.66 15.27 12.72
CA PRO A 278 8.12 14.60 11.51
C PRO A 278 9.32 15.32 10.89
N LEU A 279 10.22 14.56 10.25
CA LEU A 279 11.30 15.11 9.44
C LEU A 279 10.73 15.95 8.29
N THR A 280 11.49 16.96 7.86
CA THR A 280 11.15 17.73 6.65
C THR A 280 11.46 16.91 5.40
N ASP A 281 10.78 17.19 4.29
CA ASP A 281 11.00 16.42 3.05
C ASP A 281 12.43 16.54 2.48
N GLY A 282 13.18 17.59 2.89
CA GLY A 282 14.58 17.79 2.54
C GLY A 282 15.59 17.30 3.59
N ASP A 283 15.16 16.58 4.63
CA ASP A 283 16.07 16.08 5.66
C ASP A 283 16.98 14.99 5.10
N PRO A 284 18.32 15.07 5.25
CA PRO A 284 19.28 14.16 4.60
C PRO A 284 19.16 12.68 5.01
N LEU A 285 18.40 12.36 6.06
CA LEU A 285 18.11 10.97 6.44
C LEU A 285 17.05 10.33 5.54
N ILE A 286 16.22 11.13 4.88
CA ILE A 286 15.10 10.67 4.03
C ILE A 286 15.08 11.32 2.64
N ALA A 287 15.67 12.50 2.49
CA ALA A 287 15.99 13.15 1.23
C ALA A 287 17.24 12.46 0.70
N ARG A 288 17.05 11.67 -0.33
CA ARG A 288 18.11 11.08 -1.12
C ARG A 288 17.84 11.47 -2.54
#